data_AF-A0AAV2RMK1-F1
#
_entry.id   AF-A0AAV2RMK1-F1
#
_cell.length_a   1.000
_cell.length_b   1.000
_cell.length_c   1.000
_cell.angle_alpha   90.00
_cell.angle_beta   90.00
_cell.angle_gamma   90.00
#
_symmetry.space_group_name_H-M   'P 1'
#
loop_
_entity.id
_entity.type
_entity.pdbx_description
1 polymer ?
#
loop_
_entity_poly.entity_id
_entity_poly.type
_entity_poly.pdbx_seq_one_letter_code
_entity_poly.pdbx_strand_id
1 'polypeptide(L)'
;ECSNKTEPGVTFIEFGGEYFYVHYKGDTIASWDSWYKAKEICEKENMVLAEPQDVIGLRQYMIANNMTSHYWLGGRGNNVAFAWVSSGDVVYPATHAVWQTS
;
A
#
# COMPACT_ATOMS: atom_id res chain seq x y z
N GLU A 1 -13.02 0.20 22.68
CA GLU A 1 -12.75 1.64 22.91
C GLU A 1 -12.34 2.27 21.59
N CYS A 2 -13.10 3.27 21.12
CA CYS A 2 -12.78 3.98 19.88
C CYS A 2 -11.70 5.04 20.17
N SER A 3 -10.45 4.68 19.99
CA SER A 3 -9.35 5.66 19.95
C SER A 3 -9.45 6.44 18.63
N ASN A 4 -9.67 7.75 18.75
CA ASN A 4 -9.41 8.72 17.68
C ASN A 4 -7.96 8.53 17.21
N LYS A 5 -7.75 7.90 16.05
CA LYS A 5 -6.43 7.69 15.46
C LYS A 5 -5.98 8.97 14.73
N THR A 6 -5.57 9.99 15.50
CA THR A 6 -4.92 11.20 14.96
C THR A 6 -3.40 11.16 15.06
N GLU A 7 -2.80 10.10 15.60
CA GLU A 7 -1.34 9.96 15.71
C GLU A 7 -0.75 9.04 14.62
N PRO A 8 0.40 9.41 14.02
CA PRO A 8 1.17 8.50 13.17
C PRO A 8 1.50 7.21 13.91
N GLY A 9 1.38 6.07 13.23
CA GLY A 9 1.53 4.78 13.87
C GLY A 9 2.02 3.72 12.90
N VAL A 10 2.43 2.58 13.45
CA VAL A 10 2.89 1.42 12.69
C VAL A 10 2.12 0.20 13.15
N THR A 11 1.74 -0.67 12.21
CA THR A 11 1.24 -2.01 12.53
C THR A 11 1.82 -3.03 11.56
N PHE A 12 1.80 -4.29 11.97
CA PHE A 12 2.04 -5.42 11.08
C PHE A 12 0.72 -6.12 10.79
N ILE A 13 0.55 -6.58 9.55
CA ILE A 13 -0.56 -7.46 9.16
C ILE A 13 0.01 -8.70 8.46
N GLU A 14 -0.68 -9.83 8.64
CA GLU A 14 -0.42 -11.06 7.91
C GLU A 14 -1.58 -11.31 6.94
N PHE A 15 -1.27 -11.56 5.67
CA PHE A 15 -2.27 -11.88 4.65
C PHE A 15 -1.65 -12.79 3.60
N GLY A 16 -2.34 -13.88 3.24
CA GLY A 16 -1.87 -14.79 2.18
C GLY A 16 -0.51 -15.46 2.42
N GLY A 17 -0.03 -15.50 3.67
CA GLY A 17 1.33 -15.96 4.02
C GLY A 17 2.42 -14.89 3.87
N GLU A 18 2.04 -13.65 3.58
CA GLU A 18 2.93 -12.49 3.52
C GLU A 18 2.77 -11.61 4.78
N TYR A 19 3.86 -10.95 5.19
CA TYR A 19 3.86 -9.99 6.29
C TYR A 19 4.05 -8.57 5.77
N PHE A 20 3.13 -7.68 6.09
CA PHE A 20 3.18 -6.28 5.67
C PHE A 20 3.41 -5.35 6.84
N TYR A 21 4.40 -4.47 6.70
CA TYR A 21 4.57 -3.30 7.55
C TYR A 21 3.69 -2.17 7.03
N VAL A 22 2.73 -1.73 7.84
CA VAL A 22 1.80 -0.67 7.49
C VAL A 22 2.12 0.57 8.32
N HIS A 23 2.51 1.63 7.60
CA HIS A 23 2.76 2.94 8.18
C HIS A 23 1.53 3.83 8.00
N TYR A 24 0.96 4.31 9.11
CA TYR A 24 -0.15 5.26 9.10
C TYR A 24 0.37 6.66 9.41
N LYS A 25 -0.10 7.63 8.65
CA LYS A 25 -0.04 9.04 9.03
C LYS A 25 -1.41 9.47 9.54
N GLY A 26 -1.46 10.34 10.54
CA GLY A 26 -2.72 10.98 10.96
C GLY A 26 -3.33 11.85 9.84
N ASP A 27 -4.56 12.33 10.04
CA ASP A 27 -5.49 12.94 9.06
C ASP A 27 -5.00 14.16 8.24
N THR A 28 -3.74 14.59 8.36
CA THR A 28 -3.21 15.67 7.52
C THR A 28 -2.65 15.10 6.22
N ILE A 29 -3.54 14.96 5.22
CA ILE A 29 -3.15 14.77 3.82
C ILE A 29 -2.43 16.04 3.37
N ALA A 30 -1.12 16.06 3.54
CA ALA A 30 -0.30 17.13 3.03
C ALA A 30 0.07 16.78 1.59
N SER A 31 0.21 17.78 0.72
CA SER A 31 0.64 17.61 -0.68
C SER A 31 2.00 16.90 -0.87
N TRP A 32 2.71 16.61 0.23
CA TRP A 32 3.94 15.83 0.33
C TRP A 32 3.72 14.30 0.41
N ASP A 33 2.47 13.83 0.49
CA ASP A 33 2.10 12.40 0.57
C ASP A 33 2.14 11.72 -0.81
N SER A 34 3.34 11.71 -1.39
CA SER A 34 3.61 11.06 -2.67
C SER A 34 4.07 9.62 -2.48
N TRP A 35 3.83 8.79 -3.50
CA TRP A 35 4.41 7.45 -3.62
C TRP A 35 5.92 7.43 -3.34
N TYR A 36 6.66 8.45 -3.79
CA TYR A 36 8.10 8.55 -3.56
C TYR A 36 8.46 8.68 -2.08
N LYS A 37 7.63 9.39 -1.30
CA LYS A 37 7.87 9.53 0.13
C LYS A 37 7.60 8.22 0.87
N ALA A 38 6.53 7.52 0.49
CA ALA A 38 6.25 6.19 1.03
C ALA A 38 7.41 5.22 0.74
N LYS A 39 7.96 5.25 -0.48
CA LYS A 39 9.16 4.51 -0.84
C LYS A 39 10.37 4.87 0.03
N GLU A 40 10.66 6.16 0.20
CA GLU A 40 11.77 6.62 1.04
C GLU A 40 11.65 6.15 2.50
N ILE A 41 10.42 6.11 3.04
CA ILE A 41 10.17 5.60 4.41
C ILE A 41 10.50 4.10 4.49
N CYS A 42 9.98 3.29 3.55
CA CYS A 42 10.30 1.86 3.52
C CYS A 42 11.81 1.62 3.39
N GLU A 43 12.48 2.36 2.50
CA GLU A 43 13.92 2.19 2.24
C GLU A 43 14.80 2.58 3.43
N LYS A 44 14.39 3.58 4.23
CA LYS A 44 15.10 3.94 5.47
C LYS A 44 15.10 2.81 6.50
N GLU A 45 14.08 1.98 6.47
CA GLU A 45 13.93 0.81 7.34
C GLU A 45 14.51 -0.47 6.69
N ASN A 46 15.29 -0.35 5.60
CA ASN A 46 15.81 -1.47 4.79
C ASN A 46 14.70 -2.38 4.22
N MET A 47 13.54 -1.82 3.92
CA MET A 47 12.41 -2.50 3.28
C MET A 47 12.12 -1.91 1.89
N VAL A 48 11.23 -2.56 1.15
CA VAL A 48 10.65 -2.05 -0.10
C VAL A 48 9.17 -1.77 0.08
N LEU A 49 8.58 -0.94 -0.79
CA LEU A 49 7.12 -0.85 -0.84
C LEU A 49 6.54 -2.20 -1.25
N ALA A 50 5.42 -2.57 -0.61
CA ALA A 50 4.85 -3.89 -0.75
C ALA A 50 4.45 -4.23 -2.20
N GLU A 51 4.68 -5.48 -2.58
CA GLU A 51 4.33 -6.09 -3.86
C GLU A 51 3.46 -7.34 -3.62
N PRO A 52 2.21 -7.16 -3.16
CA PRO A 52 1.37 -8.28 -2.72
C PRO A 52 1.08 -9.23 -3.88
N GLN A 53 1.09 -10.54 -3.59
CA GLN A 53 0.76 -11.56 -4.59
C GLN A 53 -0.71 -11.50 -5.02
N ASP A 54 -1.61 -11.19 -4.08
CA ASP A 54 -3.04 -11.02 -4.32
C ASP A 54 -3.49 -9.63 -3.84
N VAL A 55 -3.37 -8.64 -4.70
CA VAL A 55 -3.70 -7.27 -4.32
C VAL A 55 -5.21 -7.05 -4.15
N ILE A 56 -6.04 -7.82 -4.86
CA ILE A 56 -7.51 -7.74 -4.72
C ILE A 56 -7.90 -8.30 -3.36
N GLY A 57 -7.39 -9.49 -3.01
CA GLY A 57 -7.63 -10.11 -1.72
C GLY A 57 -7.09 -9.25 -0.57
N LEU A 58 -5.90 -8.65 -0.73
CA LEU A 58 -5.37 -7.73 0.27
C LEU A 58 -6.29 -6.53 0.47
N ARG A 59 -6.80 -5.92 -0.62
CA ARG A 59 -7.76 -4.81 -0.52
C ARG A 59 -9.02 -5.23 0.23
N GLN A 60 -9.60 -6.38 -0.10
CA GLN A 60 -10.78 -6.90 0.59
C GLN A 60 -10.52 -7.15 2.07
N TYR A 61 -9.37 -7.73 2.40
CA TYR A 61 -8.93 -7.93 3.78
C TYR A 61 -8.81 -6.60 4.53
N MET A 62 -8.19 -5.58 3.93
CA MET A 62 -8.05 -4.26 4.54
C MET A 62 -9.42 -3.60 4.79
N ILE A 63 -10.34 -3.67 3.83
CA ILE A 63 -11.71 -3.16 3.99
C ILE A 63 -12.43 -3.89 5.13
N ALA A 64 -12.37 -5.23 5.17
CA ALA A 64 -13.02 -6.04 6.19
C ALA A 64 -12.48 -5.78 7.61
N ASN A 65 -11.23 -5.32 7.72
CA ASN A 65 -10.57 -5.00 8.99
C ASN A 65 -10.58 -3.50 9.33
N ASN A 66 -11.47 -2.71 8.71
CA ASN A 66 -11.59 -1.25 8.93
C ASN A 66 -10.27 -0.48 8.68
N MET A 67 -9.41 -0.98 7.80
CA MET A 67 -8.23 -0.29 7.29
C MET A 67 -8.61 0.50 6.04
N THR A 68 -9.46 1.52 6.20
CA THR A 68 -10.14 2.23 5.10
C THR A 68 -9.31 3.37 4.48
N SER A 69 -8.05 3.56 4.90
CA SER A 69 -7.16 4.57 4.34
C SER A 69 -6.66 4.18 2.94
N HIS A 70 -6.20 5.16 2.16
CA HIS A 70 -5.43 4.90 0.96
C HIS A 70 -4.00 4.51 1.32
N TYR A 71 -3.49 3.41 0.75
CA TYR A 71 -2.13 2.92 0.98
C TYR A 71 -1.31 2.95 -0.31
N TRP A 72 -0.05 3.34 -0.20
CA TRP A 72 0.90 3.25 -1.30
C TRP A 72 1.50 1.83 -1.36
N LEU A 73 1.47 1.22 -2.54
CA LEU A 73 2.13 -0.06 -2.85
C LEU A 73 3.30 0.18 -3.82
N GLY A 74 4.14 -0.83 -4.03
CA GLY A 74 5.36 -0.74 -4.87
C GLY A 74 5.10 -0.58 -6.37
N GLY A 75 3.86 -0.72 -6.80
CA GLY A 75 3.47 -0.69 -8.21
C GLY A 75 3.47 0.74 -8.76
N ARG A 76 4.03 0.91 -9.96
CA ARG A 76 4.02 2.19 -10.68
C ARG A 76 3.93 2.01 -12.18
N GLY A 77 3.22 2.91 -12.84
CA GLY A 77 3.19 2.98 -14.30
C GLY A 77 4.52 3.47 -14.87
N ASN A 78 5.06 2.76 -15.88
CA ASN A 78 6.28 3.14 -16.61
C ASN A 78 6.00 3.65 -18.04
N ASN A 79 4.81 4.24 -18.27
CA ASN A 79 4.26 4.64 -19.57
C ASN A 79 3.92 3.51 -20.55
N VAL A 80 4.29 2.26 -20.24
CA VAL A 80 3.99 1.08 -21.07
C VAL A 80 3.09 0.08 -20.33
N ALA A 81 3.35 -0.15 -19.04
CA ALA A 81 2.57 -1.00 -18.16
C ALA A 81 2.68 -0.55 -16.69
N PHE A 82 1.82 -1.08 -15.84
CA PHE A 82 2.03 -1.04 -14.38
C PHE A 82 2.96 -2.19 -14.00
N ALA A 83 4.08 -1.86 -13.35
CA ALA A 83 5.06 -2.83 -12.88
C ALA A 83 5.44 -2.54 -11.43
N TRP A 84 5.82 -3.60 -10.74
CA TRP A 84 6.42 -3.56 -9.42
C TRP A 84 7.83 -2.98 -9.51
N VAL A 85 8.13 -1.93 -8.75
CA VAL A 85 9.41 -1.22 -8.90
C VAL A 85 10.60 -2.01 -8.36
N SER A 86 10.42 -2.89 -7.37
CA SER A 86 11.55 -3.64 -6.81
C SER A 86 11.87 -4.91 -7.59
N SER A 87 10.85 -5.68 -8.02
CA SER A 87 11.03 -6.90 -8.81
C SER A 87 11.11 -6.64 -10.32
N GLY A 88 10.46 -5.59 -10.82
CA GLY A 88 10.26 -5.36 -12.25
C GLY A 88 9.11 -6.17 -12.86
N ASP A 89 8.43 -6.98 -12.06
CA ASP A 89 7.33 -7.83 -12.52
C ASP A 89 6.10 -6.99 -12.87
N VAL A 90 5.31 -7.47 -13.83
CA VAL A 90 4.06 -6.81 -14.21
C VAL A 90 3.06 -6.95 -13.08
N VAL A 91 2.42 -5.84 -12.70
CA VAL A 91 1.34 -5.86 -11.71
C VAL A 91 0.14 -6.59 -12.32
N TYR A 92 -0.29 -7.70 -11.71
CA TYR A 92 -1.49 -8.41 -12.11
C TYR A 92 -2.63 -8.18 -11.10
N PRO A 93 -3.85 -7.90 -11.55
CA PRO A 93 -4.24 -7.63 -12.94
C PRO A 93 -3.78 -6.23 -13.40
N ALA A 94 -3.26 -6.17 -14.63
CA ALA A 94 -2.70 -4.96 -15.23
C ALA A 94 -3.76 -3.95 -15.71
N THR A 95 -5.05 -4.26 -15.56
CA THR A 95 -6.14 -3.42 -16.05
C THR A 95 -6.61 -2.44 -14.98
N HIS A 96 -6.67 -1.16 -15.35
CA HIS A 96 -7.16 -0.07 -14.50
C HIS A 96 -8.56 -0.33 -13.92
N ALA A 97 -9.39 -1.12 -14.61
CA ALA A 97 -10.75 -1.48 -14.19
C ALA A 97 -10.81 -2.24 -12.85
N VAL A 98 -9.79 -3.04 -12.52
CA VAL A 98 -9.80 -3.83 -11.28
C VAL A 98 -9.50 -2.95 -10.06
N TRP A 99 -8.67 -1.93 -10.25
CA TRP A 99 -8.28 -0.98 -9.21
C TRP A 99 -9.33 0.09 -8.92
N GLN A 100 -10.38 0.21 -9.74
CA GLN A 100 -11.43 1.22 -9.62
C GLN A 100 -12.79 0.68 -9.15
N THR A 101 -12.92 -0.58 -8.74
CA THR A 101 -14.23 -1.10 -8.30
C THR A 101 -14.69 -0.39 -7.02
N SER A 102 -15.72 0.44 -7.23
CA SER A 102 -16.45 1.33 -6.32
C SER A 102 -16.83 0.73 -4.98
#